data_AF-A0A1E4R6J3-F1
#
_entry.id   AF-A0A1E4R6J3-F1
#
_cell.length_a   1.000
_cell.length_b   1.000
_cell.length_c   1.000
_cell.angle_alpha   90.00
_cell.angle_beta   90.00
_cell.angle_gamma   90.00
#
_symmetry.space_group_name_H-M   'P 1'
#
loop_
_entity.id
_entity.type
_entity.pdbx_description
1 polymer ?
#
loop_
_entity_poly.entity_id
_entity_poly.type
_entity_poly.pdbx_seq_one_letter_code
_entity_poly.pdbx_strand_id
1 'polypeptide(L)' 'MGMAEVLTIVFVLLKLTDIITWSWWLVLLPALLSFSLYVIIIVVKLIMVMVAVFAVKKRDVAR' A
#
# COMPACT_ATOMS: atom_id res chain seq x y z
N MET A 1 -8.48 8.00 0.25
CA MET A 1 -8.01 8.69 -0.95
C MET A 1 -6.87 9.62 -0.59
N GLY A 2 -5.71 9.50 -1.23
CA GLY A 2 -4.44 10.11 -0.80
C GLY A 2 -3.64 10.73 -1.95
N MET A 3 -2.51 11.39 -1.63
CA MET A 3 -1.70 12.14 -2.61
C MET A 3 -1.30 11.32 -3.84
N ALA A 4 -1.07 10.02 -3.68
CA ALA A 4 -0.66 9.16 -4.79
C ALA A 4 -1.76 8.90 -5.84
N GLU A 5 -3.04 8.93 -5.47
CA GLU A 5 -4.13 8.86 -6.45
C GLU A 5 -4.21 10.16 -7.24
N VAL A 6 -4.04 11.31 -6.57
CA VAL A 6 -3.97 12.62 -7.23
C VAL A 6 -2.79 12.65 -8.20
N LEU A 7 -1.61 12.17 -7.78
CA LEU A 7 -0.44 12.06 -8.66
C LEU A 7 -0.68 11.10 -9.82
N THR A 8 -1.38 9.99 -9.61
CA THR A 8 -1.74 9.05 -10.69
C THR A 8 -2.64 9.75 -11.71
N ILE A 9 -3.66 10.48 -11.26
CA ILE A 9 -4.55 11.24 -12.15
C ILE A 9 -3.75 12.30 -12.93
N VAL A 10 -2.87 13.05 -12.26
CA VAL A 10 -2.03 14.05 -12.93
C VAL A 10 -1.13 13.39 -13.98
N PHE A 11 -0.45 12.29 -13.69
CA PHE A 11 0.37 11.60 -14.69
C PHE A 11 -0.45 11.02 -15.84
N VAL A 12 -1.65 10.50 -15.57
CA VAL A 12 -2.55 10.03 -16.62
C VAL A 12 -2.96 11.19 -17.53
N LEU A 13 -3.33 12.34 -16.95
CA LEU A 13 -3.66 13.54 -17.74
C LEU A 13 -2.48 13.99 -18.59
N LEU A 14 -1.28 14.10 -18.00
CA LEU A 14 -0.06 14.46 -18.73
C LEU A 14 0.29 13.47 -19.84
N LYS A 15 -0.03 12.18 -19.66
CA LYS A 15 0.18 11.15 -20.68
C LYS A 15 -0.82 11.28 -21.82
N LEU A 16 -2.08 11.58 -21.52
CA LEU A 16 -3.15 11.77 -22.50
C LEU A 16 -3.02 13.08 -23.27
N THR A 17 -2.36 14.10 -22.70
CA THR A 17 -2.04 15.35 -23.38
C THR A 17 -0.68 15.34 -24.07
N ASP A 18 -0.05 14.17 -24.19
CA ASP A 18 1.27 13.97 -24.83
C ASP A 18 2.42 14.83 -24.26
N ILE A 19 2.28 15.34 -23.02
CA ILE A 19 3.35 16.06 -22.32
C ILE A 19 4.47 15.09 -21.90
N ILE A 20 4.13 13.84 -21.58
CA ILE A 20 5.09 12.81 -21.18
C ILE A 20 5.08 11.61 -22.14
N THR A 21 6.26 11.20 -22.60
CA THR A 21 6.44 10.03 -23.47
C THR A 21 6.59 8.72 -22.69
N TRP A 22 6.52 8.78 -21.35
CA TRP A 22 6.76 7.65 -20.45
C TRP A 22 5.84 6.46 -20.73
N SER A 23 6.32 5.26 -20.41
CA SER A 23 5.51 4.04 -20.46
C SER A 23 4.38 4.08 -19.42
N TRP A 24 3.26 3.40 -19.71
CA TRP A 24 2.12 3.27 -18.80
C TRP A 24 2.49 2.69 -17.43
N TRP A 25 3.56 1.89 -17.37
CA TRP A 25 4.11 1.37 -16.11
C TRP A 25 4.58 2.48 -15.16
N LEU A 26 5.19 3.55 -15.68
CA LEU A 26 5.63 4.70 -14.88
C LEU A 26 4.46 5.63 -14.51
N VAL A 27 3.46 5.74 -15.38
CA VAL A 27 2.24 6.53 -15.13
C VAL A 27 1.40 5.91 -14.02
N LEU A 28 1.31 4.59 -13.97
CA LEU A 28 0.53 3.83 -12.98
C LEU A 28 1.33 3.48 -11.71
N LEU A 29 2.62 3.77 -11.69
CA LEU A 29 3.52 3.47 -10.57
C LEU A 29 3.05 4.05 -9.22
N PRO A 30 2.55 5.31 -9.14
CA PRO A 30 2.08 5.86 -7.87
C PRO A 30 0.88 5.09 -7.29
N ALA A 31 -0.04 4.62 -8.14
CA ALA A 31 -1.15 3.78 -7.72
C ALA A 31 -0.68 2.40 -7.25
N LEU A 32 0.23 1.77 -8.02
CA LEU A 32 0.81 0.46 -7.66
C LEU A 32 1.58 0.52 -6.34
N LEU A 33 2.38 1.58 -6.12
CA LEU A 33 3.09 1.81 -4.87
C LEU A 33 2.15 2.00 -3.69
N SER A 34 1.06 2.74 -3.89
CA SER A 34 0.08 2.93 -2.82
C SER A 34 -0.58 1.62 -2.45
N PHE A 35 -1.03 0.87 -3.45
CA PHE A 35 -1.67 -0.42 -3.24
C PHE A 35 -0.73 -1.39 -2.50
N SER A 36 0.53 -1.50 -2.93
CA SER A 36 1.50 -2.38 -2.29
C SER A 36 1.80 -1.98 -0.84
N LEU A 37 1.96 -0.68 -0.56
CA LEU A 37 2.16 -0.18 0.80
C LEU A 37 0.95 -0.49 1.70
N TYR A 38 -0.28 -0.30 1.22
CA TYR A 38 -1.47 -0.65 1.98
C TYR A 38 -1.52 -2.14 2.32
N VAL A 39 -1.21 -3.01 1.35
CA VAL A 39 -1.15 -4.46 1.56
C VAL A 39 -0.10 -4.82 2.62
N ILE A 40 1.10 -4.26 2.53
CA ILE A 40 2.18 -4.50 3.50
C ILE A 40 1.75 -4.07 4.91
N ILE A 41 1.16 -2.89 5.06
CA ILE A 41 0.71 -2.39 6.37
C ILE A 41 -0.34 -3.31 6.99
N ILE A 42 -1.29 -3.80 6.18
CA ILE A 42 -2.32 -4.74 6.64
C ILE A 42 -1.67 -6.05 7.09
N VAL A 43 -0.77 -6.62 6.29
CA VAL A 43 -0.07 -7.86 6.62
C VAL A 43 0.72 -7.72 7.92
N VAL A 44 1.48 -6.64 8.10
CA VAL A 44 2.24 -6.37 9.32
C VAL A 44 1.30 -6.25 10.53
N LYS A 45 0.19 -5.52 10.40
CA LYS A 45 -0.81 -5.41 11.48
C LYS A 45 -1.39 -6.77 11.86
N LEU A 46 -1.73 -7.61 10.88
CA LEU A 46 -2.26 -8.94 11.13
C LEU A 46 -1.25 -9.82 11.86
N ILE A 47 0.03 -9.78 11.46
CA ILE A 47 1.10 -10.51 12.13
C ILE A 47 1.26 -10.02 13.58
N MET A 48 1.29 -8.71 13.80
CA MET A 48 1.41 -8.12 15.14
C MET A 48 0.26 -8.55 16.06
N VAL A 49 -0.98 -8.52 15.56
CA VAL A 49 -2.16 -8.98 16.31
C VAL A 49 -2.05 -10.47 16.61
N MET A 50 -1.68 -11.29 15.62
CA MET A 50 -1.51 -12.73 15.80
C MET A 50 -0.48 -13.03 16.89
N VAL A 51 0.69 -12.39 16.83
CA VAL A 51 1.75 -12.51 17.84
C VAL A 51 1.25 -12.08 19.22
N ALA A 52 0.53 -10.97 19.32
CA ALA A 52 -0.05 -10.50 20.59
C ALA A 52 -1.04 -11.52 21.17
N VAL A 53 -1.93 -12.06 20.34
CA VAL A 53 -2.91 -13.09 20.75
C VAL A 53 -2.20 -14.35 21.23
N PHE A 54 -1.17 -14.83 20.52
CA PHE A 54 -0.37 -15.97 20.96
C PHE A 54 0.39 -15.69 22.26
N ALA A 55 0.95 -14.50 22.43
CA ALA A 55 1.66 -14.10 23.64
C ALA A 55 0.72 -14.04 24.85
N VAL A 56 -0.49 -13.51 24.69
CA VAL A 56 -1.52 -13.49 25.74
C VAL A 56 -1.95 -14.90 26.09
N LYS A 57 -2.27 -15.74 25.10
CA LYS A 57 -2.67 -17.14 25.33
C LYS A 57 -1.61 -17.94 26.07
N LYS A 58 -0.31 -17.71 25.80
CA LYS A 58 0.78 -18.35 26.53
C LYS A 58 0.84 -17.94 28.00
N ARG A 59 0.45 -16.71 28.33
CA ARG A 59 0.43 -16.20 29.71
C ARG A 59 -0.68 -16.82 30.54
N ASP A 60 -1.86 -17.05 29.96
CA ASP A 60 -2.98 -17.69 30.65
C ASP A 60 -2.69 -19.15 31.02
N VAL A 61 -1.95 -19.89 30.19
CA VAL A 61 -1.60 -21.30 30.46
C VAL A 61 -0.52 -21.44 31.54
N ALA A 62 0.32 -20.42 31.73
CA ALA A 62 1.42 -20.45 32.70
C ALA A 62 1.03 -19.98 34.11
N ARG A 63 -0.21 -19.51 34.29
CA ARG A 63 -0.74 -18.98 35.56
C ARG A 63 -1.68 -19.98 36.20
#